data_AF-A0A090SXM1-F1
#
_entry.id   AF-A0A090SXM1-F1
#
_cell.length_a   1.000
_cell.length_b   1.000
_cell.length_c   1.000
_cell.angle_alpha   90.00
_cell.angle_beta   90.00
_cell.angle_gamma   90.00
#
_symmetry.space_group_name_H-M   'P 1'
#
loop_
_entity.id
_entity.type
_entity.pdbx_description
1 polymer ?
#
loop_
_entity_poly.entity_id
_entity_poly.type
_entity_poly.pdbx_seq_one_letter_code
_entity_poly.pdbx_strand_id
1 'polypeptide(L)'
;MSTHILTRLMQERGIDAVRFDIREALKTDSDYGKAEPNIEATKAAASEKLVPLCKQHVVITQGFIGSDEDGETTTLGRGGSDYSAALIAEAVEAAGLEIWTDVPGIYTTDPRIAPNARPIPEISFSEASEMANFGAKILHPSTLLPALRHQIPVFVGSSKAPQEGGTWVRQTVESAPLFRALALRNNQTMVTLRNPRMFQAYGFLANVFTVLAKHKISVDLVTTSEVSVSLTLDQTDTGGGAPELPLEAQQELEQLCTVEVKQGLSLVALIGNNMSETKGSAAEVFDTLDSFNIRMICYGASLTTFASF
;
A
#
# COMPACT_ATOMS: atom_id res chain seq x y z
N MET A 1 -1.15 24.62 11.67
CA MET A 1 0.06 25.33 12.18
C MET A 1 1.23 25.25 11.21
N SER A 2 1.70 24.06 10.82
CA SER A 2 2.85 23.87 9.89
C SER A 2 2.74 24.69 8.60
N THR A 3 1.57 24.69 7.95
CA THR A 3 1.34 25.43 6.72
C THR A 3 1.49 26.94 6.88
N HIS A 4 1.15 27.50 8.05
CA HIS A 4 1.34 28.94 8.30
C HIS A 4 2.83 29.28 8.35
N ILE A 5 3.62 28.46 9.03
CA ILE A 5 5.06 28.64 9.17
C ILE A 5 5.73 28.53 7.80
N LEU A 6 5.38 27.49 7.03
CA LEU A 6 5.94 27.27 5.69
C LEU A 6 5.59 28.43 4.74
N THR A 7 4.37 28.94 4.75
CA THR A 7 3.99 30.11 3.93
C THR A 7 4.83 31.33 4.27
N ARG A 8 5.01 31.63 5.56
CA ARG A 8 5.85 32.77 5.96
C ARG A 8 7.31 32.58 5.57
N LEU A 9 7.86 31.38 5.75
CA LEU A 9 9.23 31.07 5.33
C LEU A 9 9.43 31.25 3.82
N MET A 10 8.47 30.83 2.99
CA MET A 10 8.55 31.00 1.53
C MET A 10 8.50 32.48 1.14
N GLN A 11 7.62 33.26 1.77
CA GLN A 11 7.53 34.70 1.57
C GLN A 11 8.81 35.43 1.99
N GLU A 12 9.41 35.07 3.13
CA GLU A 12 10.69 35.63 3.57
C GLU A 12 11.84 35.34 2.60
N ARG A 13 11.76 34.23 1.85
CA ARG A 13 12.69 33.87 0.78
C ARG A 13 12.36 34.49 -0.58
N GLY A 14 11.38 35.40 -0.63
CA GLY A 14 10.98 36.12 -1.84
C GLY A 14 10.09 35.31 -2.80
N ILE A 15 9.54 34.19 -2.35
CA ILE A 15 8.57 33.40 -3.14
C ILE A 15 7.17 33.92 -2.86
N ASP A 16 6.42 34.21 -3.94
CA ASP A 16 5.02 34.60 -3.85
C ASP A 16 4.15 33.38 -3.48
N ALA A 17 4.01 33.15 -2.17
CA ALA A 17 3.28 32.03 -1.60
C ALA A 17 2.07 32.50 -0.81
N VAL A 18 0.93 31.82 -0.98
CA VAL A 18 -0.31 32.07 -0.23
C VAL A 18 -0.75 30.81 0.50
N ARG A 19 -1.39 30.98 1.66
CA ARG A 19 -1.97 29.86 2.39
C ARG A 19 -3.43 29.66 1.98
N PHE A 20 -3.80 28.42 1.67
CA PHE A 20 -5.17 28.01 1.45
C PHE A 20 -5.62 27.03 2.54
N ASP A 21 -6.90 27.08 2.93
CA ASP A 21 -7.49 26.10 3.84
C ASP A 21 -8.08 24.94 3.04
N ILE A 22 -7.52 23.74 3.20
CA ILE A 22 -7.90 22.61 2.36
C ILE A 22 -9.38 22.24 2.51
N ARG A 23 -9.99 22.52 3.66
CA ARG A 23 -11.40 22.22 3.98
C ARG A 23 -12.38 22.96 3.07
N GLU A 24 -11.93 24.04 2.44
CA GLU A 24 -12.74 24.76 1.46
C GLU A 24 -12.85 24.00 0.13
N ALA A 25 -11.90 23.11 -0.18
CA ALA A 25 -11.86 22.32 -1.41
C ALA A 25 -12.12 20.83 -1.17
N LEU A 26 -11.50 20.21 -0.17
CA LEU A 26 -11.62 18.78 0.09
C LEU A 26 -12.86 18.45 0.91
N LYS A 27 -13.86 17.87 0.24
CA LYS A 27 -15.16 17.51 0.81
C LYS A 27 -15.23 16.03 1.13
N THR A 28 -15.79 15.68 2.27
CA THR A 28 -15.95 14.31 2.76
C THR A 28 -17.36 14.05 3.28
N ASP A 29 -17.65 12.82 3.66
CA ASP A 29 -18.78 12.51 4.55
C ASP A 29 -18.46 12.84 6.02
N SER A 30 -19.42 12.54 6.91
CA SER A 30 -19.30 12.75 8.37
C SER A 30 -18.82 11.49 9.13
N ASP A 31 -18.15 10.52 8.49
CA ASP A 31 -17.54 9.38 9.20
C ASP A 31 -16.21 9.79 9.87
N TYR A 32 -16.32 10.46 11.02
CA TYR A 32 -15.17 11.06 11.71
C TYR A 32 -14.07 10.03 12.06
N GLY A 33 -12.82 10.40 11.75
CA GLY A 33 -11.63 9.55 11.94
C GLY A 33 -11.20 8.80 10.69
N LYS A 34 -12.12 8.51 9.77
CA LYS A 34 -11.87 7.79 8.51
C LYS A 34 -12.83 8.24 7.40
N ALA A 35 -13.01 9.55 7.28
CA ALA A 35 -14.01 10.13 6.40
C ALA A 35 -13.72 9.80 4.93
N GLU A 36 -14.76 9.44 4.18
CA GLU A 36 -14.63 9.14 2.76
C GLU A 36 -14.74 10.43 1.93
N PRO A 37 -13.81 10.69 0.99
CA PRO A 37 -13.83 11.90 0.19
C PRO A 37 -14.92 11.85 -0.90
N ASN A 38 -15.69 12.93 -1.01
CA ASN A 38 -16.60 13.16 -2.12
C ASN A 38 -15.81 13.77 -3.30
N ILE A 39 -15.51 12.93 -4.29
CA ILE A 39 -14.66 13.28 -5.44
C ILE A 39 -15.28 14.40 -6.27
N GLU A 40 -16.58 14.33 -6.55
CA GLU A 40 -17.27 15.32 -7.40
C GLU A 40 -17.34 16.70 -6.72
N ALA A 41 -17.75 16.72 -5.44
CA ALA A 41 -17.79 17.96 -4.66
C ALA A 41 -16.39 18.57 -4.50
N THR A 42 -15.37 17.71 -4.30
CA THR A 42 -13.98 18.15 -4.21
C THR A 42 -13.49 18.77 -5.52
N LYS A 43 -13.80 18.14 -6.66
CA LYS A 43 -13.45 18.66 -7.99
C LYS A 43 -14.10 20.02 -8.26
N ALA A 44 -15.39 20.16 -7.95
CA ALA A 44 -16.11 21.42 -8.13
C ALA A 44 -15.49 22.54 -7.25
N ALA A 45 -15.30 22.27 -5.96
CA ALA A 45 -14.75 23.26 -5.03
C ALA A 45 -13.28 23.61 -5.32
N ALA A 46 -12.45 22.64 -5.70
CA ALA A 46 -11.07 22.89 -6.12
C ALA A 46 -11.01 23.75 -7.39
N SER A 47 -11.87 23.48 -8.38
CA SER A 47 -11.94 24.26 -9.62
C SER A 47 -12.34 25.71 -9.38
N GLU A 48 -13.28 25.94 -8.46
CA GLU A 48 -13.77 27.27 -8.11
C GLU A 48 -12.75 28.07 -7.27
N LYS A 49 -12.16 27.44 -6.24
CA LYS A 49 -11.42 28.16 -5.19
C LYS A 49 -9.91 27.98 -5.25
N LEU A 50 -9.44 26.79 -5.60
CA LEU A 50 -8.01 26.44 -5.54
C LEU A 50 -7.29 26.74 -6.86
N VAL A 51 -7.85 26.32 -7.99
CA VAL A 51 -7.24 26.48 -9.32
C VAL A 51 -6.94 27.95 -9.67
N PRO A 52 -7.82 28.94 -9.41
CA PRO A 52 -7.50 30.34 -9.68
C PRO A 52 -6.31 30.86 -8.87
N LEU A 53 -6.15 30.41 -7.62
CA LEU A 53 -5.02 30.79 -6.78
C LEU A 53 -3.71 30.19 -7.29
N CYS A 54 -3.73 28.91 -7.70
CA CYS A 54 -2.56 28.22 -8.26
C CYS A 54 -2.03 28.84 -9.56
N LYS A 55 -2.87 29.58 -10.31
CA LYS A 55 -2.45 30.30 -11.52
C LYS A 55 -1.63 31.57 -11.22
N GLN A 56 -1.74 32.11 -10.02
CA GLN A 56 -1.13 33.39 -9.64
C GLN A 56 -0.02 33.23 -8.61
N HIS A 57 -0.15 32.24 -7.72
CA HIS A 57 0.71 32.10 -6.55
C HIS A 57 1.12 30.65 -6.32
N VAL A 58 2.18 30.45 -5.54
CA VAL A 58 2.46 29.15 -4.92
C VAL A 58 1.49 28.94 -3.76
N VAL A 59 0.57 27.97 -3.88
CA VAL A 59 -0.43 27.71 -2.85
C VAL A 59 0.08 26.66 -1.87
N ILE A 60 0.06 27.00 -0.57
CA ILE A 60 0.39 26.09 0.52
C ILE A 60 -0.88 25.72 1.26
N THR A 61 -1.19 24.43 1.28
CA THR A 61 -2.39 23.89 1.92
C THR A 61 -2.06 22.72 2.84
N GLN A 62 -3.05 22.28 3.62
CA GLN A 62 -2.93 21.18 4.57
C GLN A 62 -3.26 19.85 3.89
N GLY A 63 -2.68 18.75 4.37
CA GLY A 63 -3.17 17.39 4.08
C GLY A 63 -3.90 16.81 5.28
N PHE A 64 -4.35 15.55 5.16
CA PHE A 64 -5.01 14.73 6.20
C PHE A 64 -6.41 15.19 6.64
N ILE A 65 -6.75 16.49 6.54
CA ILE A 65 -8.03 17.05 6.96
C ILE A 65 -8.92 17.42 5.78
N GLY A 66 -10.25 17.39 5.98
CA GLY A 66 -11.27 17.84 5.04
C GLY A 66 -12.45 18.49 5.77
N SER A 67 -13.56 18.74 5.06
CA SER A 67 -14.83 19.08 5.70
C SER A 67 -16.00 18.26 5.18
N ASP A 68 -16.98 18.02 6.04
CA ASP A 68 -18.28 17.49 5.62
C ASP A 68 -19.17 18.57 4.98
N GLU A 69 -20.42 18.21 4.67
CA GLU A 69 -21.42 19.09 4.05
C GLU A 69 -21.83 20.26 4.95
N ASP A 70 -21.80 20.07 6.28
CA ASP A 70 -22.10 21.10 7.27
C ASP A 70 -20.89 22.03 7.53
N GLY A 71 -19.72 21.70 6.98
CA GLY A 71 -18.49 22.46 7.12
C GLY A 71 -17.68 22.09 8.36
N GLU A 72 -18.05 21.02 9.05
CA GLU A 72 -17.31 20.50 10.20
C GLU A 72 -16.02 19.80 9.76
N THR A 73 -15.01 19.82 10.61
CA THR A 73 -13.68 19.29 10.26
C THR A 73 -13.65 17.77 10.35
N THR A 74 -13.17 17.13 9.30
CA THR A 74 -13.02 15.68 9.18
C THR A 74 -11.57 15.29 8.93
N THR A 75 -11.25 14.00 9.09
CA THR A 75 -9.90 13.46 8.86
C THR A 75 -9.96 12.18 8.04
N LEU A 76 -9.00 11.99 7.13
CA LEU A 76 -8.95 10.86 6.19
C LEU A 76 -8.32 9.57 6.77
N GLY A 77 -7.91 9.57 8.04
CA GLY A 77 -7.21 8.43 8.64
C GLY A 77 -5.70 8.37 8.32
N ARG A 78 -5.06 7.25 8.69
CA ARG A 78 -3.59 7.07 8.53
C ARG A 78 -3.19 7.17 7.05
N GLY A 79 -2.05 7.83 6.78
CA GLY A 79 -1.61 8.10 5.40
C GLY A 79 -2.41 9.22 4.71
N GLY A 80 -3.29 9.92 5.45
CA GLY A 80 -4.19 10.89 4.87
C GLY A 80 -3.52 12.08 4.18
N SER A 81 -2.26 12.42 4.49
CA SER A 81 -1.56 13.50 3.78
C SER A 81 -1.20 13.13 2.34
N ASP A 82 -0.67 11.93 2.11
CA ASP A 82 -0.39 11.43 0.75
C ASP A 82 -1.71 11.27 -0.02
N TYR A 83 -2.75 10.80 0.66
CA TYR A 83 -4.07 10.68 0.06
C TYR A 83 -4.68 12.03 -0.32
N SER A 84 -4.57 13.06 0.54
CA SER A 84 -4.99 14.43 0.22
C SER A 84 -4.27 14.94 -1.02
N ALA A 85 -2.96 14.71 -1.13
CA ALA A 85 -2.17 15.17 -2.27
C ALA A 85 -2.64 14.51 -3.58
N ALA A 86 -2.91 13.19 -3.55
CA ALA A 86 -3.46 12.48 -4.70
C ALA A 86 -4.88 12.93 -5.07
N LEU A 87 -5.77 13.14 -4.10
CA LEU A 87 -7.13 13.63 -4.32
C LEU A 87 -7.15 15.03 -4.95
N ILE A 88 -6.28 15.93 -4.48
CA ILE A 88 -6.17 17.26 -5.06
C ILE A 88 -5.54 17.21 -6.45
N ALA A 89 -4.51 16.38 -6.65
CA ALA A 89 -3.93 16.17 -7.98
C ALA A 89 -4.99 15.69 -8.98
N GLU A 90 -5.84 14.75 -8.58
CA GLU A 90 -7.00 14.31 -9.36
C GLU A 90 -8.00 15.45 -9.60
N ALA A 91 -8.39 16.18 -8.56
CA ALA A 91 -9.39 17.25 -8.64
C ALA A 91 -8.98 18.41 -9.55
N VAL A 92 -7.69 18.73 -9.61
CA VAL A 92 -7.14 19.82 -10.44
C VAL A 92 -6.54 19.34 -11.76
N GLU A 93 -6.66 18.05 -12.07
CA GLU A 93 -6.08 17.41 -13.27
C GLU A 93 -4.58 17.71 -13.42
N ALA A 94 -3.84 17.53 -12.32
CA ALA A 94 -2.42 17.84 -12.25
C ALA A 94 -1.60 17.00 -13.24
N ALA A 95 -0.56 17.61 -13.81
CA ALA A 95 0.38 16.92 -14.71
C ALA A 95 1.26 15.89 -13.99
N GLY A 96 1.37 15.97 -12.66
CA GLY A 96 2.14 15.06 -11.82
C GLY A 96 1.93 15.35 -10.35
N LEU A 97 2.24 14.37 -9.51
CA LEU A 97 2.22 14.45 -8.06
C LEU A 97 3.62 14.13 -7.53
N GLU A 98 4.16 14.94 -6.62
CA GLU A 98 5.45 14.67 -5.99
C GLU A 98 5.27 14.41 -4.49
N ILE A 99 5.71 13.24 -4.03
CA ILE A 99 5.73 12.85 -2.62
C ILE A 99 7.18 12.87 -2.13
N TRP A 100 7.46 13.81 -1.21
CA TRP A 100 8.77 14.01 -0.62
C TRP A 100 8.82 13.40 0.78
N THR A 101 9.56 12.31 0.91
CA THR A 101 9.68 11.51 2.15
C THR A 101 11.13 11.55 2.69
N ASP A 102 11.49 10.62 3.57
CA ASP A 102 12.85 10.49 4.13
C ASP A 102 13.72 9.48 3.37
N VAL A 103 13.15 8.65 2.50
CA VAL A 103 13.87 7.71 1.63
C VAL A 103 14.02 8.23 0.19
N PRO A 104 15.20 8.04 -0.45
CA PRO A 104 15.47 8.53 -1.81
C PRO A 104 14.85 7.63 -2.89
N GLY A 105 13.52 7.51 -2.86
CA GLY A 105 12.74 6.69 -3.79
C GLY A 105 12.61 5.24 -3.36
N ILE A 106 12.21 4.40 -4.30
CA ILE A 106 11.97 2.97 -4.13
C ILE A 106 13.17 2.19 -4.66
N TYR A 107 13.61 1.19 -3.89
CA TYR A 107 14.77 0.38 -4.19
C TYR A 107 14.39 -1.05 -4.57
N THR A 108 15.31 -1.76 -5.23
CA THR A 108 15.15 -3.18 -5.56
C THR A 108 14.94 -4.07 -4.34
N THR A 109 15.36 -3.64 -3.15
CA THR A 109 15.02 -4.22 -1.85
C THR A 109 15.38 -3.21 -0.75
N ASP A 110 15.14 -3.52 0.53
CA ASP A 110 15.53 -2.63 1.64
C ASP A 110 17.07 -2.45 1.70
N PRO A 111 17.60 -1.23 1.48
CA PRO A 111 19.05 -0.98 1.50
C PRO A 111 19.70 -1.27 2.86
N ARG A 112 18.92 -1.31 3.94
CA ARG A 112 19.40 -1.68 5.28
C ARG A 112 19.68 -3.19 5.41
N ILE A 113 19.07 -4.00 4.54
CA ILE A 113 19.20 -5.46 4.51
C ILE A 113 20.24 -5.86 3.46
N ALA A 114 20.17 -5.27 2.27
CA ALA A 114 21.11 -5.54 1.19
C ALA A 114 21.80 -4.23 0.74
N PRO A 115 23.10 -4.04 1.07
CA PRO A 115 23.85 -2.83 0.69
C PRO A 115 23.93 -2.59 -0.83
N ASN A 116 23.78 -3.65 -1.63
CA ASN A 116 23.78 -3.59 -3.10
C ASN A 116 22.41 -3.23 -3.70
N ALA A 117 21.41 -2.89 -2.87
CA ALA A 117 20.11 -2.44 -3.34
C ALA A 117 20.26 -1.21 -4.25
N ARG A 118 19.58 -1.22 -5.40
CA ARG A 118 19.66 -0.16 -6.39
C ARG A 118 18.38 0.66 -6.39
N PRO A 119 18.44 1.98 -6.58
CA PRO A 119 17.23 2.78 -6.78
C PRO A 119 16.56 2.38 -8.09
N ILE A 120 15.23 2.31 -8.08
CA ILE A 120 14.40 2.03 -9.24
C ILE A 120 13.99 3.40 -9.80
N PRO A 121 14.42 3.77 -11.03
CA PRO A 121 14.10 5.09 -11.58
C PRO A 121 12.61 5.22 -11.93
N GLU A 122 12.00 4.13 -12.39
CA GLU A 122 10.61 4.09 -12.81
C GLU A 122 9.99 2.72 -12.52
N ILE A 123 8.74 2.73 -12.07
CA ILE A 123 7.96 1.54 -11.74
C ILE A 123 6.48 1.73 -12.12
N SER A 124 5.81 0.66 -12.49
CA SER A 124 4.38 0.72 -12.79
C SER A 124 3.54 0.78 -11.51
N PHE A 125 2.32 1.28 -11.60
CA PHE A 125 1.38 1.25 -10.47
C PHE A 125 1.12 -0.18 -9.96
N SER A 126 1.03 -1.17 -10.84
CA SER A 126 0.83 -2.57 -10.44
C SER A 126 2.02 -3.07 -9.63
N GLU A 127 3.24 -2.88 -10.11
CA GLU A 127 4.45 -3.29 -9.37
C GLU A 127 4.59 -2.53 -8.03
N ALA A 128 4.30 -1.22 -8.01
CA ALA A 128 4.32 -0.41 -6.80
C ALA A 128 3.30 -0.88 -5.74
N SER A 129 2.08 -1.20 -6.19
CA SER A 129 1.01 -1.71 -5.33
C SER A 129 1.40 -3.05 -4.70
N GLU A 130 1.95 -3.98 -5.49
CA GLU A 130 2.40 -5.28 -4.98
C GLU A 130 3.54 -5.12 -3.96
N MET A 131 4.55 -4.30 -4.26
CA MET A 131 5.64 -4.05 -3.30
C MET A 131 5.11 -3.49 -1.97
N ALA A 132 4.17 -2.56 -2.01
CA ALA A 132 3.60 -1.96 -0.81
C ALA A 132 2.79 -2.98 0.01
N ASN A 133 2.00 -3.83 -0.65
CA ASN A 133 1.29 -4.95 0.01
C ASN A 133 2.25 -5.91 0.73
N PHE A 134 3.42 -6.18 0.12
CA PHE A 134 4.41 -7.12 0.66
C PHE A 134 5.49 -6.48 1.54
N GLY A 135 5.30 -5.24 1.99
CA GLY A 135 6.08 -4.65 3.08
C GLY A 135 7.04 -3.53 2.69
N ALA A 136 7.03 -3.05 1.44
CA ALA A 136 7.73 -1.81 1.08
C ALA A 136 7.00 -0.61 1.71
N LYS A 137 7.48 -0.14 2.88
CA LYS A 137 6.86 0.92 3.71
C LYS A 137 6.94 2.34 3.12
N ILE A 138 6.87 2.50 1.81
CA ILE A 138 7.13 3.79 1.15
C ILE A 138 5.82 4.50 0.83
N LEU A 139 4.80 3.77 0.35
CA LEU A 139 3.48 4.33 0.01
C LEU A 139 2.41 3.27 0.26
N HIS A 140 1.30 3.66 0.88
CA HIS A 140 0.16 2.77 1.02
C HIS A 140 -0.64 2.74 -0.30
N PRO A 141 -0.99 1.58 -0.87
CA PRO A 141 -1.61 1.51 -2.20
C PRO A 141 -2.88 2.36 -2.34
N SER A 142 -3.68 2.44 -1.29
CA SER A 142 -4.92 3.23 -1.29
C SER A 142 -4.70 4.73 -1.50
N THR A 143 -3.53 5.27 -1.11
CA THR A 143 -3.24 6.70 -1.26
C THR A 143 -2.97 7.08 -2.72
N LEU A 144 -2.59 6.11 -3.56
CA LEU A 144 -2.29 6.32 -4.97
C LEU A 144 -3.49 6.09 -5.89
N LEU A 145 -4.60 5.55 -5.37
CA LEU A 145 -5.79 5.27 -6.17
C LEU A 145 -6.32 6.50 -6.96
N PRO A 146 -6.37 7.72 -6.40
CA PRO A 146 -6.78 8.90 -7.18
C PRO A 146 -5.85 9.19 -8.36
N ALA A 147 -4.53 9.07 -8.14
CA ALA A 147 -3.55 9.27 -9.19
C ALA A 147 -3.65 8.19 -10.27
N LEU A 148 -3.92 6.93 -9.88
CA LEU A 148 -4.13 5.81 -10.79
C LEU A 148 -5.33 6.02 -11.72
N ARG A 149 -6.49 6.45 -11.18
CA ARG A 149 -7.72 6.67 -11.96
C ARG A 149 -7.53 7.65 -13.12
N HIS A 150 -6.71 8.68 -12.90
CA HIS A 150 -6.45 9.74 -13.88
C HIS A 150 -5.06 9.63 -14.52
N GLN A 151 -4.35 8.51 -14.31
CA GLN A 151 -3.02 8.25 -14.87
C GLN A 151 -2.00 9.36 -14.57
N ILE A 152 -2.12 9.99 -13.40
CA ILE A 152 -1.23 11.06 -12.94
C ILE A 152 0.08 10.41 -12.47
N PRO A 153 1.24 10.75 -13.07
CA PRO A 153 2.51 10.19 -12.63
C PRO A 153 2.88 10.69 -11.23
N VAL A 154 3.34 9.78 -10.37
CA VAL A 154 3.70 10.08 -8.99
C VAL A 154 5.22 9.94 -8.80
N PHE A 155 5.89 11.01 -8.41
CA PHE A 155 7.30 10.99 -8.02
C PHE A 155 7.44 10.72 -6.52
N VAL A 156 8.42 9.89 -6.16
CA VAL A 156 8.77 9.59 -4.78
C VAL A 156 10.25 9.87 -4.57
N GLY A 157 10.58 10.84 -3.71
CA GLY A 157 11.97 11.24 -3.47
C GLY A 157 12.24 11.64 -2.02
N SER A 158 13.53 11.81 -1.67
CA SER A 158 13.93 12.22 -0.32
C SER A 158 14.03 13.73 -0.20
N SER A 159 13.31 14.29 0.77
CA SER A 159 13.45 15.69 1.17
C SER A 159 14.84 16.02 1.74
N LYS A 160 15.58 15.02 2.23
CA LYS A 160 16.94 15.18 2.79
C LYS A 160 18.03 15.12 1.72
N ALA A 161 17.74 14.50 0.57
CA ALA A 161 18.69 14.30 -0.50
C ALA A 161 18.03 14.47 -1.88
N PRO A 162 17.47 15.66 -2.20
CA PRO A 162 16.74 15.88 -3.45
C PRO A 162 17.60 15.69 -4.70
N GLN A 163 18.92 15.88 -4.58
CA GLN A 163 19.89 15.66 -5.65
C GLN A 163 20.10 14.19 -6.03
N GLU A 164 19.72 13.24 -5.17
CA GLU A 164 19.84 11.80 -5.46
C GLU A 164 18.73 11.30 -6.41
N GLY A 165 17.76 12.16 -6.72
CA GLY A 165 16.61 11.82 -7.54
C GLY A 165 15.56 11.04 -6.75
N GLY A 166 14.86 10.14 -7.44
CA GLY A 166 13.79 9.35 -6.85
C GLY A 166 13.18 8.40 -7.88
N THR A 167 12.00 7.91 -7.57
CA THR A 167 11.27 6.94 -8.39
C THR A 167 10.01 7.55 -8.96
N TRP A 168 9.79 7.38 -10.26
CA TRP A 168 8.51 7.68 -10.90
C TRP A 168 7.60 6.45 -10.92
N VAL A 169 6.39 6.60 -10.39
CA VAL A 169 5.31 5.62 -10.48
C VAL A 169 4.38 6.04 -11.61
N ARG A 170 4.22 5.21 -12.64
CA ARG A 170 3.44 5.51 -13.85
C ARG A 170 2.51 4.36 -14.25
N GLN A 171 1.57 4.64 -15.14
CA GLN A 171 0.73 3.60 -15.75
C GLN A 171 1.53 2.71 -16.70
N THR A 172 2.35 3.35 -17.54
CA THR A 172 3.23 2.69 -18.50
C THR A 172 4.67 3.07 -18.19
N VAL A 173 5.54 2.09 -18.25
CA VAL A 173 6.97 2.23 -17.97
C VAL A 173 7.80 1.85 -19.19
N GLU A 174 8.98 2.44 -19.34
CA GLU A 174 9.89 2.12 -20.43
C GLU A 174 10.49 0.72 -20.31
N SER A 175 10.71 0.27 -19.07
CA SER A 175 11.28 -1.04 -18.77
C SER A 175 10.43 -1.76 -17.74
N ALA A 176 10.02 -2.98 -18.06
CA ALA A 176 9.26 -3.90 -17.21
C ALA A 176 10.03 -5.23 -17.11
N PRO A 177 11.08 -5.30 -16.27
CA PRO A 177 11.91 -6.50 -16.15
C PRO A 177 11.12 -7.67 -15.55
N LEU A 178 11.55 -8.90 -15.85
CA LEU A 178 10.96 -10.13 -15.30
C LEU A 178 10.98 -10.11 -13.77
N PHE A 179 12.08 -9.63 -13.18
CA PHE A 179 12.27 -9.43 -11.74
C PHE A 179 12.66 -7.98 -11.49
N ARG A 180 11.79 -7.23 -10.80
CA ARG A 180 11.98 -5.81 -10.48
C ARG A 180 12.56 -5.62 -9.09
N ALA A 181 11.95 -6.24 -8.09
CA ALA A 181 12.26 -5.99 -6.68
C ALA A 181 11.93 -7.18 -5.77
N LEU A 182 12.54 -7.19 -4.59
CA LEU A 182 12.29 -8.10 -3.49
C LEU A 182 11.78 -7.31 -2.29
N ALA A 183 10.58 -7.66 -1.82
CA ALA A 183 10.00 -7.15 -0.59
C ALA A 183 10.12 -8.21 0.52
N LEU A 184 10.35 -7.75 1.74
CA LEU A 184 10.45 -8.59 2.93
C LEU A 184 9.46 -8.10 3.99
N ARG A 185 8.58 -8.99 4.45
CA ARG A 185 7.70 -8.75 5.60
C ARG A 185 8.02 -9.75 6.70
N ASN A 186 8.66 -9.26 7.76
CA ASN A 186 8.97 -10.08 8.93
C ASN A 186 7.74 -10.26 9.84
N ASN A 187 7.87 -11.09 10.88
CA ASN A 187 6.89 -11.28 11.94
C ASN A 187 5.52 -11.75 11.44
N GLN A 188 5.52 -12.69 10.51
CA GLN A 188 4.31 -13.26 9.94
C GLN A 188 3.79 -14.41 10.79
N THR A 189 2.47 -14.53 10.83
CA THR A 189 1.75 -15.63 11.48
C THR A 189 1.04 -16.44 10.41
N MET A 190 1.39 -17.72 10.35
CA MET A 190 0.74 -18.69 9.51
C MET A 190 -0.19 -19.55 10.37
N VAL A 191 -1.43 -19.72 9.91
CA VAL A 191 -2.44 -20.58 10.50
C VAL A 191 -2.72 -21.70 9.51
N THR A 192 -2.40 -22.93 9.89
CA THR A 192 -2.70 -24.13 9.11
C THR A 192 -3.91 -24.83 9.72
N LEU A 193 -4.96 -24.94 8.92
CA LEU A 193 -6.22 -25.58 9.23
C LEU A 193 -6.25 -26.95 8.55
N ARG A 194 -6.38 -28.02 9.32
CA ARG A 194 -6.41 -29.39 8.80
C ARG A 194 -7.77 -30.03 9.08
N ASN A 195 -8.42 -30.50 8.03
CA ASN A 195 -9.64 -31.28 8.17
C ASN A 195 -9.61 -32.44 7.17
N PRO A 196 -9.45 -33.69 7.64
CA PRO A 196 -9.49 -34.88 6.77
C PRO A 196 -10.79 -35.03 5.99
N ARG A 197 -11.89 -34.42 6.46
CA ARG A 197 -13.20 -34.42 5.80
C ARG A 197 -13.39 -33.26 4.82
N MET A 198 -12.36 -32.43 4.59
CA MET A 198 -12.42 -31.35 3.60
C MET A 198 -12.57 -31.89 2.16
N PHE A 199 -12.02 -33.08 1.89
CA PHE A 199 -12.12 -33.73 0.59
C PHE A 199 -13.60 -34.04 0.28
N GLN A 200 -14.14 -33.44 -0.79
CA GLN A 200 -15.55 -33.50 -1.21
C GLN A 200 -16.57 -32.79 -0.29
N ALA A 201 -16.13 -32.09 0.76
CA ALA A 201 -17.02 -31.29 1.59
C ALA A 201 -17.19 -29.87 1.02
N TYR A 202 -18.42 -29.53 0.67
CA TYR A 202 -18.80 -28.15 0.34
C TYR A 202 -18.86 -27.31 1.61
N GLY A 203 -18.44 -26.05 1.53
CA GLY A 203 -18.64 -25.06 2.60
C GLY A 203 -17.59 -25.00 3.69
N PHE A 204 -16.59 -25.90 3.74
CA PHE A 204 -15.52 -25.81 4.75
C PHE A 204 -14.78 -24.46 4.71
N LEU A 205 -14.31 -24.06 3.52
CA LEU A 205 -13.66 -22.77 3.34
C LEU A 205 -14.58 -21.59 3.64
N ALA A 206 -15.85 -21.68 3.24
CA ALA A 206 -16.84 -20.63 3.52
C ALA A 206 -17.03 -20.43 5.03
N ASN A 207 -17.12 -21.53 5.79
CA ASN A 207 -17.25 -21.48 7.25
C ASN A 207 -15.99 -20.88 7.89
N VAL A 208 -14.80 -21.30 7.45
CA VAL A 208 -13.52 -20.73 7.93
C VAL A 208 -13.48 -19.22 7.71
N PHE A 209 -13.73 -18.74 6.48
CA PHE A 209 -13.71 -17.31 6.19
C PHE A 209 -14.82 -16.53 6.90
N THR A 210 -15.97 -17.16 7.18
CA THR A 210 -17.04 -16.56 7.98
C THR A 210 -16.58 -16.32 9.42
N VAL A 211 -15.89 -17.30 10.03
CA VAL A 211 -15.31 -17.14 11.39
C VAL A 211 -14.26 -16.02 11.40
N LEU A 212 -13.34 -16.01 10.42
CA LEU A 212 -12.33 -14.96 10.32
C LEU A 212 -12.95 -13.57 10.16
N ALA A 213 -13.96 -13.43 9.28
CA ALA A 213 -14.66 -12.17 9.06
C ALA A 213 -15.42 -11.69 10.32
N LYS A 214 -16.09 -12.60 11.04
CA LYS A 214 -16.77 -12.32 12.31
C LYS A 214 -15.81 -11.71 13.35
N HIS A 215 -14.58 -12.21 13.40
CA HIS A 215 -13.53 -11.72 14.29
C HIS A 215 -12.69 -10.58 13.68
N LYS A 216 -13.09 -10.04 12.52
CA LYS A 216 -12.41 -8.95 11.80
C LYS A 216 -10.95 -9.26 11.48
N ILE A 217 -10.64 -10.51 11.16
CA ILE A 217 -9.31 -10.98 10.81
C ILE A 217 -9.12 -10.86 9.29
N SER A 218 -8.18 -10.04 8.87
CA SER A 218 -7.76 -9.94 7.47
C SER A 218 -6.76 -11.05 7.14
N VAL A 219 -6.89 -11.64 5.95
CA VAL A 219 -6.04 -12.73 5.45
C VAL A 219 -5.25 -12.21 4.26
N ASP A 220 -3.95 -12.49 4.22
CA ASP A 220 -3.07 -12.08 3.14
C ASP A 220 -2.86 -13.19 2.10
N LEU A 221 -2.15 -14.26 2.49
CA LEU A 221 -1.84 -15.37 1.59
C LEU A 221 -2.61 -16.62 1.96
N VAL A 222 -3.02 -17.36 0.93
CA VAL A 222 -3.77 -18.61 1.04
C VAL A 222 -3.11 -19.67 0.17
N THR A 223 -2.78 -20.82 0.76
CA THR A 223 -2.43 -22.03 0.02
C THR A 223 -3.29 -23.19 0.49
N THR A 224 -3.67 -24.05 -0.45
CA THR A 224 -4.53 -25.20 -0.17
C THR A 224 -3.83 -26.50 -0.57
N SER A 225 -4.14 -27.55 0.18
CA SER A 225 -3.95 -28.93 -0.23
C SER A 225 -5.30 -29.65 -0.18
N GLU A 226 -5.34 -30.94 -0.49
CA GLU A 226 -6.58 -31.72 -0.50
C GLU A 226 -7.31 -31.75 0.85
N VAL A 227 -6.58 -31.65 1.96
CA VAL A 227 -7.11 -31.81 3.34
C VAL A 227 -6.69 -30.70 4.29
N SER A 228 -6.00 -29.67 3.79
CA SER A 228 -5.55 -28.56 4.62
C SER A 228 -5.50 -27.24 3.89
N VAL A 229 -5.65 -26.16 4.63
CA VAL A 229 -5.50 -24.79 4.16
C VAL A 229 -4.53 -24.07 5.08
N SER A 230 -3.50 -23.44 4.51
CA SER A 230 -2.62 -22.55 5.26
C SER A 230 -2.88 -21.12 4.84
N LEU A 231 -3.05 -20.27 5.83
CA LEU A 231 -3.40 -18.86 5.71
C LEU A 231 -2.32 -18.04 6.41
N THR A 232 -2.00 -16.86 5.89
CA THR A 232 -1.25 -15.86 6.66
C THR A 232 -2.14 -14.71 7.04
N LEU A 233 -1.94 -14.23 8.26
CA LEU A 233 -2.73 -13.14 8.81
C LEU A 233 -2.14 -11.80 8.37
N ASP A 234 -3.00 -10.91 7.87
CA ASP A 234 -2.62 -9.54 7.52
C ASP A 234 -2.72 -8.64 8.77
N GLN A 235 -1.94 -7.57 8.76
CA GLN A 235 -1.72 -6.72 9.93
C GLN A 235 -1.96 -5.25 9.61
N THR A 236 -3.08 -4.71 10.06
CA THR A 236 -3.36 -3.27 9.99
C THR A 236 -3.16 -2.53 11.32
N ASP A 237 -3.11 -3.21 12.49
CA ASP A 237 -3.17 -2.49 13.79
C ASP A 237 -2.57 -3.19 15.05
N THR A 238 -1.31 -3.67 15.05
CA THR A 238 -0.73 -4.41 16.20
C THR A 238 0.44 -3.73 16.93
N GLY A 239 0.70 -2.44 16.70
CA GLY A 239 1.80 -1.75 17.38
C GLY A 239 3.20 -2.35 17.16
N GLY A 240 3.37 -3.21 16.14
CA GLY A 240 4.66 -3.82 15.76
C GLY A 240 4.86 -5.30 16.16
N GLY A 241 3.88 -5.94 16.82
CA GLY A 241 3.92 -7.39 17.08
C GLY A 241 3.70 -8.26 15.84
N ALA A 242 3.71 -9.59 15.94
CA ALA A 242 3.18 -10.48 14.88
C ALA A 242 1.64 -10.53 14.97
N PRO A 243 0.89 -10.75 13.87
CA PRO A 243 -0.57 -10.79 13.95
C PRO A 243 -0.96 -12.02 14.76
N GLU A 244 -1.81 -11.84 15.77
CA GLU A 244 -2.24 -12.97 16.60
C GLU A 244 -3.63 -13.42 16.18
N LEU A 245 -3.83 -14.74 16.18
CA LEU A 245 -5.16 -15.30 16.07
C LEU A 245 -5.82 -15.14 17.44
N PRO A 246 -6.91 -14.35 17.58
CA PRO A 246 -7.61 -14.21 18.85
C PRO A 246 -8.04 -15.58 19.38
N LEU A 247 -7.91 -15.79 20.68
CA LEU A 247 -8.22 -17.08 21.30
C LEU A 247 -9.67 -17.54 21.01
N GLU A 248 -10.61 -16.61 20.98
CA GLU A 248 -12.01 -16.89 20.63
C GLU A 248 -12.16 -17.39 19.19
N ALA A 249 -11.45 -16.77 18.24
CA ALA A 249 -11.43 -17.19 16.85
C ALA A 249 -10.78 -18.57 16.70
N GLN A 250 -9.70 -18.83 17.43
CA GLN A 250 -9.05 -20.14 17.45
C GLN A 250 -10.00 -21.23 17.97
N GLN A 251 -10.68 -21.01 19.09
CA GLN A 251 -11.63 -21.96 19.66
C GLN A 251 -12.80 -22.26 18.72
N GLU A 252 -13.30 -21.27 18.00
CA GLU A 252 -14.36 -21.45 17.01
C GLU A 252 -13.88 -22.23 15.78
N LEU A 253 -12.65 -21.99 15.31
CA LEU A 253 -12.02 -22.78 14.24
C LEU A 253 -11.72 -24.22 14.67
N GLU A 254 -11.35 -24.44 15.93
CA GLU A 254 -11.06 -25.77 16.50
C GLU A 254 -12.30 -26.68 16.54
N GLN A 255 -13.51 -26.11 16.52
CA GLN A 255 -14.76 -26.88 16.39
C GLN A 255 -14.93 -27.48 14.98
N LEU A 256 -14.26 -26.88 13.98
CA LEU A 256 -14.38 -27.24 12.57
C LEU A 256 -13.19 -28.07 12.07
N CYS A 257 -12.01 -27.87 12.62
CA CYS A 257 -10.75 -28.45 12.14
C CYS A 257 -9.65 -28.42 13.20
N THR A 258 -8.53 -29.08 12.93
CA THR A 258 -7.32 -28.90 13.74
C THR A 258 -6.61 -27.61 13.32
N VAL A 259 -6.26 -26.77 14.28
CA VAL A 259 -5.59 -25.48 14.06
C VAL A 259 -4.13 -25.57 14.52
N GLU A 260 -3.20 -25.25 13.62
CA GLU A 260 -1.76 -25.13 13.91
C GLU A 260 -1.34 -23.69 13.64
N VAL A 261 -0.85 -22.98 14.66
CA VAL A 261 -0.40 -21.58 14.54
C VAL A 261 1.12 -21.53 14.62
N LYS A 262 1.77 -20.90 13.63
CA LYS A 262 3.22 -20.68 13.61
C LYS A 262 3.52 -19.20 13.40
N GLN A 263 4.21 -18.61 14.37
CA GLN A 263 4.63 -17.20 14.35
C GLN A 263 6.12 -17.06 14.00
N GLY A 264 6.54 -15.82 13.75
CA GLY A 264 7.94 -15.49 13.49
C GLY A 264 8.43 -15.90 12.10
N LEU A 265 7.51 -16.11 11.16
CA LEU A 265 7.86 -16.37 9.77
C LEU A 265 8.22 -15.06 9.05
N SER A 266 8.98 -15.18 7.96
CA SER A 266 9.35 -14.04 7.13
C SER A 266 8.84 -14.29 5.72
N LEU A 267 8.01 -13.36 5.23
CA LEU A 267 7.51 -13.38 3.87
C LEU A 267 8.52 -12.70 2.96
N VAL A 268 9.00 -13.42 1.96
CA VAL A 268 9.80 -12.90 0.86
C VAL A 268 8.92 -12.86 -0.38
N ALA A 269 8.69 -11.67 -0.93
CA ALA A 269 7.96 -11.50 -2.18
C ALA A 269 8.91 -10.98 -3.26
N LEU A 270 8.87 -11.64 -4.41
CA LEU A 270 9.51 -11.22 -5.64
C LEU A 270 8.45 -10.54 -6.51
N ILE A 271 8.71 -9.28 -6.84
CA ILE A 271 7.85 -8.43 -7.67
C ILE A 271 8.51 -8.30 -9.04
N GLY A 272 7.72 -8.43 -10.09
CA GLY A 272 8.20 -8.42 -11.46
C GLY A 272 7.06 -8.40 -12.47
N ASN A 273 7.32 -8.84 -13.70
CA ASN A 273 6.34 -8.77 -14.79
C ASN A 273 6.28 -10.09 -15.55
N ASN A 274 5.08 -10.55 -15.90
CA ASN A 274 4.82 -11.76 -16.68
C ASN A 274 5.52 -13.02 -16.15
N MET A 275 5.71 -13.12 -14.83
CA MET A 275 6.45 -14.25 -14.25
C MET A 275 5.72 -15.57 -14.50
N SER A 276 4.39 -15.60 -14.31
CA SER A 276 3.54 -16.79 -14.51
C SER A 276 3.44 -17.24 -15.97
N GLU A 277 3.72 -16.36 -16.93
CA GLU A 277 3.67 -16.66 -18.36
C GLU A 277 5.05 -16.95 -18.97
N THR A 278 6.13 -16.56 -18.29
CA THR A 278 7.50 -16.73 -18.76
C THR A 278 8.02 -18.11 -18.39
N LYS A 279 8.31 -18.95 -19.39
CA LYS A 279 8.88 -20.29 -19.17
C LYS A 279 10.25 -20.18 -18.51
N GLY A 280 10.47 -20.96 -17.46
CA GLY A 280 11.75 -21.04 -16.75
C GLY A 280 11.93 -20.03 -15.61
N SER A 281 11.03 -19.04 -15.47
CA SER A 281 11.08 -18.03 -14.39
C SER A 281 11.09 -18.67 -13.00
N ALA A 282 10.19 -19.63 -12.77
CA ALA A 282 10.11 -20.35 -11.50
C ALA A 282 11.37 -21.16 -11.20
N ALA A 283 11.98 -21.79 -12.22
CA ALA A 283 13.21 -22.56 -12.05
C ALA A 283 14.36 -21.65 -11.58
N GLU A 284 14.52 -20.48 -12.20
CA GLU A 284 15.53 -19.49 -11.81
C GLU A 284 15.37 -19.03 -10.35
N VAL A 285 14.13 -18.83 -9.90
CA VAL A 285 13.83 -18.49 -8.50
C VAL A 285 14.19 -19.63 -7.56
N PHE A 286 13.77 -20.87 -7.85
CA PHE A 286 14.04 -22.01 -6.99
C PHE A 286 15.52 -22.40 -6.94
N ASP A 287 16.23 -22.29 -8.05
CA ASP A 287 17.68 -22.54 -8.12
C ASP A 287 18.43 -21.56 -7.20
N THR A 288 17.99 -20.30 -7.11
CA THR A 288 18.56 -19.30 -6.20
C THR A 288 18.24 -19.59 -4.73
N LEU A 289 17.14 -20.30 -4.46
CA LEU A 289 16.65 -20.61 -3.12
C LEU A 289 17.07 -22.01 -2.62
N ASP A 290 17.87 -22.77 -3.37
CA ASP A 290 18.24 -24.16 -3.05
C ASP A 290 18.84 -24.36 -1.64
N SER A 291 19.57 -23.37 -1.15
CA SER A 291 20.18 -23.40 0.19
C SER A 291 19.21 -23.09 1.35
N PHE A 292 17.94 -22.81 1.07
CA PHE A 292 16.94 -22.40 2.06
C PHE A 292 15.75 -23.36 2.14
N ASN A 293 15.23 -23.53 3.35
CA ASN A 293 14.00 -24.30 3.56
C ASN A 293 12.78 -23.42 3.30
N ILE A 294 12.15 -23.60 2.14
CA ILE A 294 10.90 -22.90 1.80
C ILE A 294 9.72 -23.62 2.47
N ARG A 295 8.92 -22.88 3.25
CA ARG A 295 7.79 -23.42 4.02
C ARG A 295 6.47 -23.36 3.25
N MET A 296 6.24 -22.27 2.51
CA MET A 296 5.01 -22.01 1.77
C MET A 296 5.34 -21.19 0.53
N ILE A 297 4.64 -21.47 -0.57
CA ILE A 297 4.77 -20.75 -1.84
C ILE A 297 3.37 -20.35 -2.29
N CYS A 298 3.19 -19.09 -2.65
CA CYS A 298 2.02 -18.56 -3.33
C CYS A 298 2.46 -17.99 -4.67
N TYR A 299 1.99 -18.61 -5.76
CA TYR A 299 2.35 -18.23 -7.12
C TYR A 299 1.21 -18.52 -8.09
N GLY A 300 1.03 -17.66 -9.09
CA GLY A 300 0.04 -17.83 -10.16
C GLY A 300 -1.26 -17.04 -9.99
N ALA A 301 -1.52 -16.46 -8.81
CA ALA A 301 -2.67 -15.56 -8.59
C ALA A 301 -2.46 -14.17 -9.21
N SER A 302 -1.20 -13.73 -9.31
CA SER A 302 -0.80 -12.48 -9.95
C SER A 302 0.23 -12.75 -11.04
N LEU A 303 0.19 -11.96 -12.12
CA LEU A 303 1.21 -11.97 -13.18
C LEU A 303 2.54 -11.36 -12.70
N THR A 304 2.51 -10.63 -11.59
CA THR A 304 3.61 -9.77 -11.13
C THR A 304 4.22 -10.20 -9.80
N THR A 305 3.74 -11.27 -9.16
CA THR A 305 4.15 -11.64 -7.80
C THR A 305 4.43 -13.13 -7.64
N PHE A 306 5.58 -13.45 -7.05
CA PHE A 306 5.91 -14.73 -6.44
C PHE A 306 6.19 -14.50 -4.96
N ALA A 307 5.50 -15.22 -4.06
CA ALA A 307 5.64 -15.02 -2.62
C ALA A 307 5.99 -16.34 -1.91
N SER A 308 6.95 -16.30 -1.00
CA SER A 308 7.38 -17.47 -0.23
C SER A 308 7.71 -17.15 1.24
N PHE A 309 7.67 -18.19 2.09
CA PHE A 309 8.00 -18.14 3.53
C PHE A 309 9.12 -19.11 3.91
#